data_AF-A0A1G5YZ07-F1
#
_entry.id   AF-A0A1G5YZ07-F1
#
_cell.length_a   1.000
_cell.length_b   1.000
_cell.length_c   1.000
_cell.angle_alpha   90.00
_cell.angle_beta   90.00
_cell.angle_gamma   90.00
#
_symmetry.space_group_name_H-M   'P 1'
#
loop_
_entity.id
_entity.type
_entity.pdbx_description
1 polymer ?
#
loop_
_entity_poly.entity_id
_entity_poly.type
_entity_poly.pdbx_seq_one_letter_code
_entity_poly.pdbx_strand_id
1 'polypeptide(L)'
;MASIFGFRSRDPARDRQTDGSRLDRLAKLFEQIAAEIEAERAGLENRYRTKATNAAFLVEAMENGSASDRRSSEVSALTETILNCERRIAALSRQNGMMKELRHSLDGVFHEDGASDSATPAEFAKPTGAGRA
;
A
#
# COMPACT_ATOMS: atom_id res chain seq x y z
N MET A 1 -41.88 24.13 -27.41
CA MET A 1 -40.45 24.27 -27.70
C MET A 1 -39.67 23.35 -26.76
N ALA A 2 -39.22 22.20 -27.26
CA ALA A 2 -38.46 21.24 -26.47
C ALA A 2 -36.99 21.66 -26.42
N SER A 3 -36.43 21.78 -25.21
CA SER A 3 -35.03 22.20 -25.00
C SER A 3 -34.07 21.13 -25.51
N ILE A 4 -33.20 21.52 -26.46
CA ILE A 4 -32.18 20.70 -27.13
C ILE A 4 -30.93 20.45 -26.27
N PHE A 5 -30.88 20.99 -25.05
CA PHE A 5 -29.78 20.74 -24.12
C PHE A 5 -30.15 19.65 -23.11
N GLY A 6 -30.37 18.44 -23.63
CA GLY A 6 -30.49 17.25 -22.81
C GLY A 6 -29.12 16.82 -22.27
N PHE A 7 -28.53 17.61 -21.37
CA PHE A 7 -27.54 17.04 -20.45
C PHE A 7 -28.28 15.94 -19.69
N ARG A 8 -28.04 14.69 -20.05
CA ARG A 8 -28.53 13.53 -19.29
C ARG A 8 -27.80 13.61 -17.97
N SER A 9 -28.39 14.31 -17.00
CA SER A 9 -27.84 14.44 -15.66
C SER A 9 -27.63 13.02 -15.15
N ARG A 10 -26.37 12.63 -15.07
CA ARG A 10 -25.97 11.29 -14.67
C ARG A 10 -26.32 11.16 -13.19
N ASP A 11 -26.90 10.02 -12.81
CA ASP A 11 -27.34 9.78 -11.43
C ASP A 11 -26.14 9.88 -10.46
N PRO A 12 -26.10 10.88 -9.55
CA PRO A 12 -25.01 11.05 -8.61
C PRO A 12 -24.80 9.83 -7.70
N ALA A 13 -25.86 9.07 -7.41
CA ALA A 13 -25.75 7.85 -6.61
C ALA A 13 -24.97 6.75 -7.34
N ARG A 14 -25.15 6.64 -8.66
CA ARG A 14 -24.42 5.70 -9.51
C ARG A 14 -22.95 6.07 -9.64
N ASP A 15 -22.64 7.36 -9.66
CA ASP A 15 -21.26 7.83 -9.68
C ASP A 15 -20.55 7.52 -8.36
N ARG A 16 -21.18 7.82 -7.21
CA ARG A 16 -20.66 7.41 -5.88
C ARG A 16 -20.45 5.89 -5.77
N GLN A 17 -21.37 5.08 -6.30
CA GLN A 17 -21.21 3.63 -6.32
C GLN A 17 -20.02 3.18 -7.18
N THR A 18 -19.82 3.83 -8.32
CA THR A 18 -18.69 3.53 -9.22
C THR A 18 -17.38 3.90 -8.56
N ASP A 19 -17.33 5.04 -7.86
CA ASP A 19 -16.14 5.50 -7.15
C ASP A 19 -15.82 4.59 -5.96
N GLY A 20 -16.81 4.21 -5.16
CA GLY A 20 -16.63 3.20 -4.10
C GLY A 20 -16.06 1.88 -4.63
N SER A 21 -16.54 1.41 -5.79
CA SER A 21 -16.02 0.18 -6.43
C SER A 21 -14.57 0.32 -6.90
N ARG A 22 -14.18 1.52 -7.38
CA ARG A 22 -12.79 1.81 -7.80
C ARG A 22 -11.85 1.85 -6.59
N LEU A 23 -12.28 2.51 -5.51
CA LEU A 23 -11.50 2.63 -4.28
C LEU A 23 -11.35 1.27 -3.59
N ASP A 24 -12.41 0.44 -3.53
CA ASP A 24 -12.33 -0.93 -3.01
C ASP A 24 -11.33 -1.79 -3.79
N ARG A 25 -11.35 -1.70 -5.13
CA ARG A 25 -10.36 -2.39 -5.97
C ARG A 25 -8.94 -1.91 -5.68
N LEU A 26 -8.75 -0.61 -5.48
CA LEU A 26 -7.44 -0.04 -5.18
C LEU A 26 -6.94 -0.50 -3.79
N ALA A 27 -7.82 -0.55 -2.80
CA ALA A 27 -7.51 -1.06 -1.46
C ALA A 27 -7.00 -2.51 -1.51
N LYS A 28 -7.72 -3.38 -2.24
CA LYS A 28 -7.32 -4.78 -2.45
C LYS A 28 -5.96 -4.92 -3.12
N LEU A 29 -5.65 -4.07 -4.10
CA LEU A 29 -4.35 -4.09 -4.77
C LEU A 29 -3.22 -3.69 -3.82
N PHE A 30 -3.42 -2.68 -2.96
CA PHE A 30 -2.41 -2.31 -1.96
C PHE A 30 -2.17 -3.42 -0.95
N GLU A 31 -3.24 -4.07 -0.47
CA GLU A 31 -3.13 -5.20 0.46
C GLU A 31 -2.42 -6.39 -0.18
N GLN A 32 -2.73 -6.70 -1.44
CA GLN A 32 -2.03 -7.76 -2.19
C GLN A 32 -0.54 -7.45 -2.33
N ILE A 33 -0.17 -6.25 -2.77
CA ILE A 33 1.23 -5.86 -2.94
C ILE A 33 1.97 -5.87 -1.58
N ALA A 34 1.32 -5.41 -0.51
CA ALA A 34 1.89 -5.47 0.84
C ALA A 34 2.16 -6.92 1.28
N ALA A 35 1.25 -7.86 0.99
CA ALA A 35 1.43 -9.28 1.27
C ALA A 35 2.59 -9.89 0.46
N GLU A 36 2.71 -9.54 -0.83
CA GLU A 36 3.82 -9.98 -1.69
C GLU A 36 5.18 -9.47 -1.17
N ILE A 37 5.26 -8.20 -0.77
CA ILE A 37 6.46 -7.59 -0.16
C ILE A 37 6.83 -8.31 1.13
N GLU A 38 5.85 -8.57 2.01
CA GLU A 38 6.11 -9.24 3.28
C GLU A 38 6.56 -10.69 3.09
N ALA A 39 5.98 -11.40 2.11
CA ALA A 39 6.41 -12.75 1.75
C ALA A 39 7.85 -12.77 1.23
N GLU A 40 8.23 -11.82 0.36
CA GLU A 40 9.61 -11.68 -0.10
C GLU A 40 10.56 -11.40 1.07
N ARG A 41 10.18 -10.47 1.96
CA ARG A 41 10.95 -10.09 3.14
C ARG A 41 11.17 -11.29 4.06
N ALA A 42 10.12 -12.03 4.42
CA ALA A 42 10.22 -13.23 5.25
C ALA A 42 11.12 -14.29 4.60
N GLY A 43 11.02 -14.49 3.28
CA GLY A 43 11.90 -15.38 2.53
C GLY A 43 13.37 -14.95 2.57
N LEU A 44 13.65 -13.64 2.48
CA LEU A 44 15.00 -13.10 2.61
C LEU A 44 15.53 -13.20 4.03
N GLU A 45 14.73 -12.90 5.06
CA GLU A 45 15.14 -13.02 6.47
C GLU A 45 15.52 -14.46 6.83
N ASN A 46 14.79 -15.45 6.34
CA ASN A 46 15.12 -16.85 6.56
C ASN A 46 16.47 -17.23 5.93
N ARG A 47 16.71 -16.78 4.69
CA ARG A 47 17.99 -16.98 3.99
C ARG A 47 19.14 -16.25 4.70
N TYR A 48 18.90 -15.00 5.12
CA TYR A 48 19.85 -14.20 5.89
C TYR A 48 20.26 -14.92 7.17
N ARG A 49 19.31 -15.37 7.99
CA ARG A 49 19.60 -16.08 9.24
C ARG A 49 20.45 -17.32 9.00
N THR A 50 20.08 -18.13 8.01
CA THR A 50 20.84 -19.34 7.64
C THR A 50 22.27 -19.01 7.22
N LYS A 51 22.46 -17.96 6.41
CA LYS A 51 23.79 -17.54 5.95
C LYS A 51 24.63 -16.92 7.06
N ALA A 52 24.03 -16.12 7.94
CA ALA A 52 24.71 -15.51 9.08
C ALA A 52 25.20 -16.58 10.07
N THR A 53 24.37 -17.59 10.37
CA THR A 53 24.78 -18.73 11.21
C THR A 53 25.94 -19.49 10.60
N ASN A 54 25.89 -19.78 9.29
CA ASN A 54 27.00 -20.45 8.61
C ASN A 54 28.28 -19.62 8.59
N ALA A 55 28.18 -18.30 8.42
CA ALA A 55 29.33 -17.40 8.50
C ALA A 55 29.98 -17.44 9.89
N ALA A 56 29.18 -17.42 10.96
CA ALA A 56 29.67 -17.48 12.34
C ALA A 56 30.48 -18.77 12.60
N PHE A 57 29.97 -19.93 12.17
CA PHE A 57 30.70 -21.20 12.27
C PHE A 57 31.99 -21.22 11.46
N LEU A 58 31.98 -20.61 10.27
CA LEU A 58 33.16 -20.55 9.41
C LEU A 58 34.27 -19.69 10.03
N VAL A 59 33.90 -18.56 10.63
CA VAL A 59 34.82 -17.68 11.38
C VAL A 59 35.40 -18.40 12.60
N GLU A 60 34.56 -19.08 13.39
CA GLU A 60 35.03 -19.87 14.55
C GLU A 60 35.99 -21.00 14.13
N ALA A 61 35.72 -21.67 13.01
CA ALA A 61 36.62 -22.69 12.46
C ALA A 61 37.95 -22.11 11.93
N MET A 62 37.96 -20.85 11.51
CA MET A 62 39.19 -20.13 11.14
C MET A 62 40.01 -19.75 12.37
N GLU A 63 39.37 -19.26 13.43
CA GLU A 63 40.02 -18.90 14.69
C GLU A 63 40.66 -20.11 15.39
N ASN A 64 40.05 -21.28 15.26
CA ASN A 64 40.58 -22.55 15.76
C ASN A 64 41.70 -23.17 14.89
N GLY A 65 42.32 -22.38 13.99
CA GLY A 65 43.52 -22.75 13.25
C GLY A 65 43.32 -23.79 12.13
N SER A 66 42.07 -24.07 11.73
CA SER A 66 41.74 -25.15 10.79
C SER A 66 41.56 -24.68 9.33
N ALA A 67 42.07 -23.50 8.95
CA ALA A 67 41.67 -22.84 7.69
C ALA A 67 42.80 -22.53 6.70
N SER A 68 42.62 -22.98 5.46
CA SER A 68 43.37 -22.58 4.25
C SER A 68 42.81 -21.30 3.62
N ASP A 69 43.58 -20.62 2.76
CA ASP A 69 43.17 -19.45 1.95
C ASP A 69 41.80 -19.56 1.26
N ARG A 70 41.39 -20.78 0.89
CA ARG A 70 40.07 -21.07 0.29
C ARG A 70 38.89 -20.62 1.16
N ARG A 71 39.02 -20.70 2.50
CA ARG A 71 37.97 -20.28 3.46
C ARG A 71 37.86 -18.76 3.62
N SER A 72 38.94 -18.01 3.37
CA SER A 72 38.90 -16.54 3.40
C SER A 72 38.01 -15.97 2.28
N SER A 73 38.08 -16.56 1.08
CA SER A 73 37.20 -16.20 -0.03
C SER A 73 35.72 -16.52 0.25
N GLU A 74 35.43 -17.61 0.95
CA GLU A 74 34.08 -17.99 1.36
C GLU A 74 33.47 -17.01 2.37
N VAL A 75 34.25 -16.57 3.37
CA VAL A 75 33.81 -15.55 4.34
C VAL A 75 33.50 -14.22 3.65
N SER A 76 34.33 -13.82 2.68
CA SER A 76 34.12 -12.58 1.93
C SER A 76 32.82 -12.64 1.12
N ALA A 77 32.57 -13.75 0.41
CA ALA A 77 31.33 -13.97 -0.35
C ALA A 77 30.08 -14.05 0.55
N LEU A 78 30.20 -14.67 1.73
CA LEU A 78 29.14 -14.70 2.74
C LEU A 78 28.83 -13.30 3.26
N THR A 79 29.85 -12.49 3.54
CA THR A 79 29.70 -11.11 4.03
C THR A 79 28.98 -10.23 2.99
N GLU A 80 29.37 -10.33 1.72
CA GLU A 80 28.70 -9.59 0.64
C GLU A 80 27.23 -10.00 0.49
N THR A 81 26.94 -11.30 0.59
CA THR A 81 25.57 -11.81 0.54
C THR A 81 24.71 -11.27 1.70
N ILE A 82 25.28 -11.24 2.91
CA ILE A 82 24.63 -10.70 4.12
C ILE A 82 24.30 -9.22 3.93
N LEU A 83 25.27 -8.40 3.50
CA LEU A 83 25.06 -6.97 3.24
C LEU A 83 24.01 -6.71 2.15
N ASN A 84 23.98 -7.53 1.09
CA ASN A 84 22.97 -7.43 0.04
C ASN A 84 21.56 -7.71 0.60
N CYS A 85 21.43 -8.77 1.40
CA CYS A 85 20.17 -9.12 2.05
C CYS A 85 19.68 -7.99 2.96
N GLU A 86 20.55 -7.39 3.77
CA GLU A 86 20.19 -6.27 4.64
C GLU A 86 19.67 -5.06 3.85
N ARG A 87 20.37 -4.67 2.78
CA ARG A 87 19.94 -3.57 1.91
C ARG A 87 18.58 -3.84 1.28
N ARG A 88 18.35 -5.07 0.82
CA ARG A 88 17.07 -5.46 0.22
C ARG A 88 15.94 -5.50 1.26
N ILE A 89 16.18 -6.07 2.45
CA ILE A 89 15.21 -6.06 3.55
C ILE A 89 14.83 -4.62 3.92
N ALA A 90 15.81 -3.72 4.05
CA ALA A 90 15.53 -2.31 4.34
C ALA A 90 14.69 -1.63 3.24
N ALA A 91 14.93 -1.96 1.97
CA ALA A 91 14.13 -1.46 0.86
C ALA A 91 12.68 -1.99 0.89
N LEU A 92 12.50 -3.29 1.14
CA LEU A 92 11.18 -3.91 1.27
C LEU A 92 10.40 -3.34 2.46
N SER A 93 11.06 -3.10 3.60
CA SER A 93 10.43 -2.45 4.76
C SER A 93 9.90 -1.05 4.42
N ARG A 94 10.66 -0.25 3.66
CA ARG A 94 10.19 1.06 3.18
C ARG A 94 9.02 0.93 2.22
N GLN A 95 9.06 -0.02 1.29
CA GLN A 95 7.95 -0.28 0.36
C GLN A 95 6.68 -0.69 1.09
N ASN A 96 6.77 -1.58 2.09
CA ASN A 96 5.63 -2.00 2.89
C ASN A 96 5.05 -0.82 3.70
N GLY A 97 5.91 0.04 4.26
CA GLY A 97 5.49 1.29 4.91
C GLY A 97 4.66 2.18 3.98
N MET A 98 5.16 2.44 2.77
CA MET A 98 4.42 3.21 1.77
C MET A 98 3.07 2.59 1.40
N MET A 99 2.98 1.26 1.29
CA MET A 99 1.70 0.59 1.01
C MET A 99 0.67 0.81 2.13
N LYS A 100 1.10 0.79 3.39
CA LYS A 100 0.25 1.07 4.54
C LYS A 100 -0.20 2.53 4.58
N GLU A 101 0.68 3.47 4.27
CA GLU A 101 0.35 4.89 4.17
C GLU A 101 -0.68 5.14 3.07
N LEU A 102 -0.49 4.57 1.87
CA LEU A 102 -1.45 4.67 0.78
C LEU A 102 -2.81 4.08 1.14
N ARG A 103 -2.83 2.92 1.83
CA ARG A 103 -4.06 2.29 2.32
C ARG A 103 -4.79 3.17 3.34
N HIS A 104 -4.06 3.85 4.22
CA HIS A 104 -4.62 4.77 5.21
C HIS A 104 -5.14 6.06 4.57
N SER A 105 -4.41 6.64 3.62
CA SER A 105 -4.89 7.79 2.85
C SER A 105 -6.18 7.45 2.09
N LEU A 106 -6.29 6.22 1.59
CA LEU A 106 -7.50 5.75 0.92
C LEU A 106 -8.71 5.66 1.87
N ASP A 107 -8.50 5.23 3.13
CA ASP A 107 -9.56 5.25 4.15
C ASP A 107 -10.07 6.67 4.40
N GLY A 108 -9.19 7.68 4.38
CA GLY A 108 -9.59 9.08 4.51
C GLY A 108 -10.59 9.53 3.44
N VAL A 109 -10.38 9.11 2.19
CA VAL A 109 -11.29 9.41 1.06
C VAL A 109 -12.69 8.83 1.29
N PHE A 110 -12.78 7.61 1.84
CA PHE A 110 -14.08 6.99 2.15
C PHE A 110 -14.85 7.71 3.27
N HIS A 111 -14.17 8.38 4.20
CA HIS A 111 -14.81 9.08 5.32
C HIS A 111 -15.32 10.49 4.94
N GLU A 112 -14.66 11.17 4.00
CA GLU A 112 -15.08 12.50 3.54
C GLU A 112 -16.41 12.47 2.77
N ASP A 113 -16.67 11.41 2.00
CA ASP A 113 -17.93 11.25 1.24
C ASP A 113 -19.17 11.05 2.12
N GLY A 114 -19.02 10.59 3.36
CA GLY A 114 -20.12 10.37 4.31
C GLY A 114 -20.62 11.64 5.02
N ALA A 115 -19.81 12.70 5.08
CA ALA A 115 -20.14 13.92 5.80
C ALA A 115 -20.96 14.94 4.97
N SER A 116 -21.03 14.75 3.65
CA SER A 116 -21.69 15.71 2.73
C SER A 116 -23.18 15.45 2.52
N ASP A 117 -23.72 14.31 3.01
CA ASP A 117 -25.12 13.91 2.79
C ASP A 117 -26.11 14.37 3.88
N SER A 118 -25.68 15.20 4.84
CA SER A 118 -26.62 15.95 5.70
C SER A 118 -27.15 17.18 4.95
N ALA A 119 -27.88 16.93 3.86
CA ALA A 119 -28.69 17.95 3.21
C ALA A 119 -29.76 18.45 4.20
N THR A 120 -29.57 19.68 4.69
CA THR A 120 -30.66 20.50 5.21
C THR A 120 -31.78 20.49 4.17
N PRO A 121 -33.04 20.18 4.54
CA PRO A 121 -34.14 20.29 3.59
C PRO A 121 -34.29 21.76 3.26
N ALA A 122 -33.95 22.14 2.02
CA ALA A 122 -34.24 23.44 1.47
C ALA A 122 -35.76 23.66 1.53
N GLU A 123 -36.17 24.51 2.46
CA GLU A 123 -37.54 24.93 2.68
C GLU A 123 -38.06 25.66 1.43
N PHE A 124 -38.72 24.93 0.53
CA PHE A 124 -39.47 25.50 -0.57
C PHE A 124 -40.89 25.86 -0.10
N ALA A 125 -41.12 27.13 0.24
CA ALA A 125 -42.45 27.77 0.29
C ALA A 125 -42.24 29.29 0.17
N LYS A 126 -42.90 30.09 -0.67
CA LYS A 126 -44.16 30.01 -1.44
C LYS A 126 -44.09 31.03 -2.60
N PRO A 127 -44.81 30.84 -3.71
CA PRO A 127 -44.99 31.91 -4.70
C PRO A 127 -46.14 32.83 -4.27
N THR A 128 -45.86 34.10 -3.99
CA THR A 128 -46.90 35.14 -3.94
C THR A 128 -47.06 35.75 -5.33
N GLY A 129 -47.99 35.17 -6.10
CA GLY A 129 -48.48 35.76 -7.33
C GLY A 129 -49.30 37.02 -7.05
N ALA A 130 -49.08 38.03 -7.88
CA ALA A 130 -49.90 39.22 -7.98
C ALA A 130 -51.24 38.90 -8.65
N GLY A 131 -52.33 39.49 -8.16
CA GLY A 131 -53.66 39.42 -8.78
C GLY A 131 -54.58 40.54 -8.27
N ARG A 132 -54.85 41.50 -9.15
CA ARG A 132 -55.78 42.64 -8.97
C ARG A 132 -57.23 42.19 -8.75
N ALA A 133 -57.97 42.99 -7.99
CA ALA A 133 -59.33 43.43 -8.35
C ALA A 133 -59.45 44.91 -7.93
#